data_AF-A0A0G1KEW0-F1
#
_entry.id   AF-A0A0G1KEW0-F1
#
_cell.length_a   1.000
_cell.length_b   1.000
_cell.length_c   1.000
_cell.angle_alpha   90.00
_cell.angle_beta   90.00
_cell.angle_gamma   90.00
#
_symmetry.space_group_name_H-M   'P 1'
#
loop_
_entity.id
_entity.type
_entity.pdbx_description
1 polymer ?
#
loop_
_entity_poly.entity_id
_entity_poly.type
_entity_poly.pdbx_seq_one_letter_code
_entity_poly.pdbx_strand_id
1 'polypeptide(L)'
;MQSKTLDVLLREITERAATCQTAEEAKKLFSNAPKGSTTENIFKARWKELANAEAPAKALSCRTVEEARDLRINAPKRSTAEKIFNARYTEILNATEAKLSSKAAACRRSEEARKLYFCAPNGSIDEKIFKARWKELANAEAIARAATCWTVEEAFELFGGAPDESAAQNIFKMLWEDLLNIEAPSKALACQTAEEAQKLYYNAPEGSTVEKIFKTRLEELSNAEASVKAPACRTAEEARELYNTAPNGSTAKEIFEKRWMELFLAGS
;
A
#
# COMPACT_ATOMS: atom_id res chain seq x y z
N MET A 1 -13.30 -50.68 46.89
CA MET A 1 -13.06 -51.28 45.56
C MET A 1 -12.66 -50.25 44.50
N GLN A 2 -13.17 -49.01 44.52
CA GLN A 2 -12.84 -47.97 43.52
C GLN A 2 -11.37 -47.49 43.49
N SER A 3 -10.65 -47.49 44.63
CA SER A 3 -9.25 -47.03 44.69
C SER A 3 -8.27 -47.92 43.92
N LYS A 4 -8.45 -49.25 43.92
CA LYS A 4 -7.58 -50.17 43.17
C LYS A 4 -7.69 -49.99 41.65
N THR A 5 -8.86 -49.60 41.14
CA THR A 5 -9.09 -49.36 39.70
C THR A 5 -8.45 -48.05 39.24
N LEU A 6 -8.49 -47.00 40.07
CA LEU A 6 -7.86 -45.72 39.78
C LEU A 6 -6.33 -45.83 39.70
N ASP A 7 -5.73 -46.59 40.62
CA ASP A 7 -4.28 -46.82 40.65
C ASP A 7 -3.78 -47.60 39.42
N VAL A 8 -4.58 -48.55 38.91
CA VAL A 8 -4.28 -49.30 37.69
C VAL A 8 -4.34 -48.38 36.46
N LEU A 9 -5.39 -47.57 36.33
CA LEU A 9 -5.52 -46.63 35.21
C LEU A 9 -4.41 -45.56 35.22
N LEU A 10 -4.05 -45.05 36.39
CA LEU A 10 -2.95 -44.09 36.53
C LEU A 10 -1.60 -44.70 36.10
N ARG A 11 -1.37 -45.98 36.42
CA ARG A 11 -0.18 -46.72 36.00
C ARG A 11 -0.14 -46.88 34.48
N GLU A 12 -1.22 -47.31 33.86
CA GLU A 12 -1.32 -47.47 32.39
C GLU A 12 -1.07 -46.15 31.66
N ILE A 13 -1.63 -45.04 32.16
CA ILE A 13 -1.39 -43.69 31.61
C ILE A 13 0.09 -43.30 31.73
N THR A 14 0.73 -43.62 32.86
CA THR A 14 2.13 -43.30 33.11
C THR A 14 3.05 -44.14 32.22
N GLU A 15 2.78 -45.44 32.08
CA GLU A 15 3.48 -46.34 31.15
C GLU A 15 3.33 -45.87 29.71
N ARG A 16 2.10 -45.50 29.29
CA ARG A 16 1.86 -44.93 27.97
C ARG A 16 2.66 -43.64 27.73
N ALA A 17 2.74 -42.75 28.73
CA ALA A 17 3.58 -41.56 28.61
C ALA A 17 5.07 -41.92 28.45
N ALA A 18 5.54 -42.93 29.17
CA ALA A 18 6.93 -43.40 29.07
C ALA A 18 7.28 -43.99 27.69
N THR A 19 6.29 -44.54 26.96
CA THR A 19 6.52 -45.04 25.58
C THR A 19 6.79 -43.94 24.55
N CYS A 20 6.45 -42.69 24.82
CA CYS A 20 6.77 -41.58 23.92
C CYS A 20 8.29 -41.40 23.84
N GLN A 21 8.81 -41.43 22.62
CA GLN A 21 10.23 -41.22 22.32
C GLN A 21 10.49 -39.79 21.86
N THR A 22 9.47 -39.12 21.30
CA THR A 22 9.60 -37.74 20.82
C THR A 22 8.66 -36.77 21.52
N ALA A 23 9.07 -35.50 21.56
CA ALA A 23 8.23 -34.42 22.08
C ALA A 23 6.91 -34.29 21.30
N GLU A 24 6.89 -34.61 20.01
CA GLU A 24 5.70 -34.52 19.16
C GLU A 24 4.67 -35.61 19.50
N GLU A 25 5.13 -36.85 19.76
CA GLU A 25 4.26 -37.93 20.25
C GLU A 25 3.62 -37.57 21.59
N ALA A 26 4.44 -37.08 22.53
CA ALA A 26 3.94 -36.65 23.83
C ALA A 26 2.98 -35.46 23.73
N LYS A 27 3.23 -34.51 22.83
CA LYS A 27 2.34 -33.38 22.55
C LYS A 27 0.98 -33.82 22.02
N LYS A 28 0.94 -34.81 21.13
CA LYS A 28 -0.32 -35.38 20.61
C LYS A 28 -1.16 -36.00 21.72
N LEU A 29 -0.55 -36.79 22.60
CA LEU A 29 -1.24 -37.37 23.76
C LEU A 29 -1.72 -36.30 24.73
N PHE A 30 -0.90 -35.29 25.01
CA PHE A 30 -1.27 -34.15 25.83
C PHE A 30 -2.49 -33.40 25.25
N SER A 31 -2.47 -33.10 23.95
CA SER A 31 -3.54 -32.33 23.29
C SER A 31 -4.88 -33.05 23.28
N ASN A 32 -4.87 -34.39 23.34
CA ASN A 32 -6.06 -35.23 23.36
C ASN A 32 -6.54 -35.59 24.78
N ALA A 33 -5.81 -35.19 25.83
CA ALA A 33 -6.16 -35.52 27.20
C ALA A 33 -7.32 -34.65 27.72
N PRO A 34 -8.18 -35.17 28.63
CA PRO A 34 -9.23 -34.37 29.25
C PRO A 34 -8.65 -33.19 30.02
N LYS A 35 -9.14 -31.97 29.74
CA LYS A 35 -8.63 -30.74 30.34
C LYS A 35 -8.82 -30.72 31.87
N GLY A 36 -7.79 -30.30 32.59
CA GLY A 36 -7.71 -30.27 34.05
C GLY A 36 -7.43 -31.64 34.69
N SER A 37 -7.28 -32.72 33.91
CA SER A 37 -7.12 -34.06 34.46
C SER A 37 -5.69 -34.39 34.88
N THR A 38 -5.54 -35.38 35.74
CA THR A 38 -4.23 -35.99 36.06
C THR A 38 -3.56 -36.55 34.81
N THR A 39 -4.32 -37.10 33.86
CA THR A 39 -3.83 -37.59 32.56
C THR A 39 -3.19 -36.47 31.74
N GLU A 40 -3.83 -35.31 31.65
CA GLU A 40 -3.27 -34.13 30.97
C GLU A 40 -1.94 -33.72 31.62
N ASN A 41 -1.88 -33.69 32.95
CA ASN A 41 -0.68 -33.30 33.68
C ASN A 41 0.49 -34.27 33.43
N ILE A 42 0.23 -35.59 33.39
CA ILE A 42 1.24 -36.61 33.09
C ILE A 42 1.80 -36.43 31.67
N PHE A 43 0.94 -36.33 30.66
CA PHE A 43 1.43 -36.14 29.28
C PHE A 43 2.09 -34.78 29.06
N LYS A 44 1.62 -33.72 29.74
CA LYS A 44 2.27 -32.41 29.73
C LYS A 44 3.67 -32.45 30.34
N ALA A 45 3.86 -33.18 31.44
CA ALA A 45 5.16 -33.35 32.06
C ALA A 45 6.13 -34.09 31.13
N ARG A 46 5.68 -35.20 30.51
CA ARG A 46 6.48 -35.95 29.55
C ARG A 46 6.82 -35.14 28.30
N TRP A 47 5.86 -34.38 27.77
CA TRP A 47 6.09 -33.48 26.65
C TRP A 47 7.16 -32.43 26.99
N LYS A 48 7.09 -31.82 28.19
CA LYS A 48 8.12 -30.88 28.66
C LYS A 48 9.50 -31.52 28.75
N GLU A 49 9.58 -32.72 29.32
CA GLU A 49 10.83 -33.46 29.45
C GLU A 49 11.50 -33.71 28.10
N LEU A 50 10.77 -34.33 27.16
CA LEU A 50 11.28 -34.64 25.82
C LEU A 50 11.59 -33.37 25.02
N ALA A 51 10.73 -32.35 25.09
CA ALA A 51 10.98 -31.08 24.42
C ALA A 51 12.26 -30.40 24.95
N ASN A 52 12.52 -30.45 26.26
CA ASN A 52 13.75 -29.90 26.83
C ASN A 52 14.99 -30.67 26.34
N ALA A 53 14.89 -31.99 26.22
CA ALA A 53 16.00 -32.83 25.74
C ALA A 53 16.31 -32.59 24.25
N GLU A 54 15.28 -32.44 23.42
CA GLU A 54 15.44 -32.22 21.97
C GLU A 54 15.81 -30.77 21.60
N ALA A 55 15.52 -29.80 22.47
CA ALA A 55 15.62 -28.38 22.15
C ALA A 55 17.01 -27.93 21.68
N PRO A 56 18.14 -28.32 22.30
CA PRO A 56 19.46 -27.89 21.84
C PRO A 56 19.75 -28.31 20.39
N ALA A 57 19.47 -29.56 20.04
CA ALA A 57 19.71 -30.10 18.70
C ALA A 57 18.80 -29.43 17.65
N LYS A 58 17.50 -29.28 17.96
CA LYS A 58 16.54 -28.60 17.08
C LYS A 58 16.90 -27.13 16.85
N ALA A 59 17.28 -26.41 17.91
CA ALA A 59 17.68 -25.01 17.81
C ALA A 59 18.94 -24.85 16.95
N LEU A 60 19.93 -25.74 17.08
CA LEU A 60 21.17 -25.69 16.30
C LEU A 60 20.92 -25.99 14.80
N SER A 61 19.98 -26.88 14.50
CA SER A 61 19.61 -27.23 13.11
C SER A 61 18.82 -26.13 12.40
N CYS A 62 18.16 -25.26 13.16
CA CYS A 62 17.31 -24.18 12.64
C CYS A 62 18.14 -23.09 11.92
N ARG A 63 17.75 -22.75 10.69
CA ARG A 63 18.47 -21.77 9.84
C ARG A 63 17.63 -20.59 9.43
N THR A 64 16.30 -20.71 9.37
CA THR A 64 15.42 -19.62 8.95
C THR A 64 14.63 -19.02 10.11
N VAL A 65 14.09 -17.82 9.90
CA VAL A 65 13.23 -17.14 10.88
C VAL A 65 11.92 -17.91 11.06
N GLU A 66 11.38 -18.49 9.99
CA GLU A 66 10.14 -19.26 9.96
C GLU A 66 10.28 -20.55 10.79
N GLU A 67 11.34 -21.33 10.55
CA GLU A 67 11.63 -22.54 11.33
C GLU A 67 11.77 -22.22 12.83
N ALA A 68 12.47 -21.13 13.15
CA ALA A 68 12.68 -20.73 14.54
C ALA A 68 11.38 -20.27 15.19
N ARG A 69 10.53 -19.56 14.42
CA ARG A 69 9.21 -19.12 14.87
C ARG A 69 8.32 -20.30 15.17
N ASP A 70 8.33 -21.32 14.32
CA ASP A 70 7.51 -22.52 14.50
C ASP A 70 7.93 -23.31 15.73
N LEU A 71 9.24 -23.50 15.95
CA LEU A 71 9.76 -24.12 17.17
C LEU A 71 9.36 -23.32 18.42
N ARG A 72 9.46 -21.99 18.36
CA ARG A 72 9.11 -21.08 19.45
C ARG A 72 7.63 -21.14 19.82
N ILE A 73 6.73 -21.13 18.82
CA ILE A 73 5.27 -21.17 19.03
C ILE A 73 4.85 -22.54 19.58
N ASN A 74 5.47 -23.61 19.09
CA ASN A 74 5.15 -24.97 19.47
C ASN A 74 5.83 -25.45 20.77
N ALA A 75 6.64 -24.62 21.41
CA ALA A 75 7.32 -24.98 22.65
C ALA A 75 6.34 -25.09 23.85
N PRO A 76 6.55 -26.06 24.77
CA PRO A 76 5.79 -26.09 26.01
C PRO A 76 6.03 -24.82 26.84
N LYS A 77 4.95 -24.15 27.28
CA LYS A 77 5.07 -22.92 28.07
C LYS A 77 5.78 -23.12 29.41
N ARG A 78 6.59 -22.14 29.80
CA ARG A 78 7.43 -22.12 31.00
C ARG A 78 8.31 -23.37 31.06
N SER A 79 9.03 -23.66 29.97
CA SER A 79 9.99 -24.76 29.86
C SER A 79 11.37 -24.26 29.48
N THR A 80 12.40 -25.10 29.61
CA THR A 80 13.74 -24.82 29.10
C THR A 80 13.75 -24.76 27.58
N ALA A 81 12.97 -25.63 26.92
CA ALA A 81 12.80 -25.62 25.47
C ALA A 81 12.28 -24.26 24.96
N GLU A 82 11.27 -23.69 25.61
CA GLU A 82 10.75 -22.35 25.25
C GLU A 82 11.84 -21.27 25.36
N LYS A 83 12.68 -21.32 26.41
CA LYS A 83 13.80 -20.38 26.55
C LYS A 83 14.82 -20.53 25.43
N ILE A 84 15.19 -21.77 25.10
CA ILE A 84 16.16 -22.07 24.04
C ILE A 84 15.64 -21.62 22.68
N PHE A 85 14.39 -21.95 22.33
CA PHE A 85 13.81 -21.56 21.04
C PHE A 85 13.54 -20.05 20.94
N ASN A 86 13.16 -19.38 22.03
CA ASN A 86 13.09 -17.92 22.06
C ASN A 86 14.45 -17.29 21.78
N ALA A 87 15.52 -17.75 22.44
CA ALA A 87 16.87 -17.23 22.23
C ALA A 87 17.32 -17.43 20.78
N ARG A 88 17.10 -18.63 20.23
CA ARG A 88 17.46 -18.94 18.83
C ARG A 88 16.68 -18.12 17.82
N TYR A 89 15.37 -17.93 18.05
CA TYR A 89 14.53 -17.07 17.21
C TYR A 89 15.06 -15.64 17.17
N THR A 90 15.37 -15.05 18.33
CA THR A 90 15.93 -13.70 18.41
C THR A 90 17.30 -13.61 17.73
N GLU A 91 18.16 -14.61 17.90
CA GLU A 91 19.47 -14.66 17.24
C GLU A 91 19.36 -14.64 15.71
N ILE A 92 18.53 -15.52 15.13
CA ILE A 92 18.34 -15.60 13.68
C ILE A 92 17.65 -14.33 13.15
N LEU A 93 16.65 -13.81 13.88
CA LEU A 93 15.98 -12.57 13.51
C LEU A 93 16.96 -11.41 13.45
N ASN A 94 17.76 -11.20 14.51
CA ASN A 94 18.77 -10.14 14.56
C ASN A 94 19.83 -10.30 13.47
N ALA A 95 20.28 -11.53 13.19
CA ALA A 95 21.23 -11.80 12.11
C ALA A 95 20.64 -11.49 10.73
N THR A 96 19.37 -11.83 10.52
CA THR A 96 18.64 -11.53 9.29
C THR A 96 18.46 -10.02 9.11
N GLU A 97 18.03 -9.32 10.16
CA GLU A 97 17.93 -7.87 10.19
C GLU A 97 19.27 -7.19 9.89
N ALA A 98 20.36 -7.65 10.48
CA ALA A 98 21.70 -7.10 10.23
C ALA A 98 22.12 -7.27 8.77
N LYS A 99 21.87 -8.44 8.18
CA LYS A 99 22.16 -8.72 6.76
C LYS A 99 21.33 -7.83 5.84
N LEU A 100 20.03 -7.70 6.10
CA LEU A 100 19.13 -6.84 5.32
C LEU A 100 19.49 -5.37 5.47
N SER A 101 19.84 -4.93 6.68
CA SER A 101 20.28 -3.55 6.95
C SER A 101 21.59 -3.24 6.23
N SER A 102 22.54 -4.17 6.20
CA SER A 102 23.78 -4.01 5.42
C SER A 102 23.49 -3.91 3.91
N LYS A 103 22.59 -4.74 3.39
CA LYS A 103 22.15 -4.68 1.98
C LYS A 103 21.46 -3.35 1.66
N ALA A 104 20.61 -2.85 2.56
CA ALA A 104 19.98 -1.54 2.42
C ALA A 104 21.01 -0.41 2.45
N ALA A 105 21.96 -0.46 3.39
CA ALA A 105 23.04 0.53 3.50
C ALA A 105 23.96 0.58 2.27
N ALA A 106 24.08 -0.53 1.53
CA ALA A 106 24.80 -0.58 0.28
C ALA A 106 24.12 0.22 -0.86
N CYS A 107 22.81 0.50 -0.75
CA CYS A 107 22.12 1.35 -1.71
C CYS A 107 22.65 2.79 -1.61
N ARG A 108 23.09 3.32 -2.74
CA ARG A 108 23.61 4.70 -2.87
C ARG A 108 22.58 5.62 -3.49
N ARG A 109 21.60 5.08 -4.22
CA ARG A 109 20.53 5.84 -4.86
C ARG A 109 19.16 5.39 -4.40
N SER A 110 18.20 6.33 -4.36
CA SER A 110 16.81 6.04 -4.01
C SER A 110 16.20 4.92 -4.87
N GLU A 111 16.51 4.89 -6.16
CA GLU A 111 16.02 3.87 -7.11
C GLU A 111 16.53 2.45 -6.81
N GLU A 112 17.74 2.30 -6.27
CA GLU A 112 18.28 0.98 -5.87
C GLU A 112 17.49 0.43 -4.68
N ALA A 113 17.25 1.27 -3.67
CA ALA A 113 16.45 0.91 -2.50
C ALA A 113 14.97 0.67 -2.88
N ARG A 114 14.42 1.45 -3.83
CA ARG A 114 13.08 1.26 -4.38
C ARG A 114 12.90 -0.13 -4.98
N LYS A 115 13.85 -0.58 -5.81
CA LYS A 115 13.80 -1.93 -6.41
C LYS A 115 13.78 -3.03 -5.36
N LEU A 116 14.60 -2.91 -4.32
CA LEU A 116 14.60 -3.87 -3.21
C LEU A 116 13.28 -3.87 -2.45
N TYR A 117 12.71 -2.69 -2.19
CA TYR A 117 11.41 -2.54 -1.56
C TYR A 117 10.30 -3.25 -2.35
N PHE A 118 10.18 -3.00 -3.66
CA PHE A 118 9.14 -3.64 -4.49
C PHE A 118 9.32 -5.15 -4.69
N CYS A 119 10.51 -5.69 -4.41
CA CYS A 119 10.77 -7.13 -4.42
C CYS A 119 10.52 -7.80 -3.06
N ALA A 120 10.30 -7.02 -1.99
CA ALA A 120 10.11 -7.55 -0.65
C ALA A 120 8.68 -8.07 -0.45
N PRO A 121 8.49 -9.18 0.28
CA PRO A 121 7.14 -9.66 0.61
C PRO A 121 6.37 -8.64 1.46
N ASN A 122 5.10 -8.43 1.16
CA ASN A 122 4.24 -7.51 1.91
C ASN A 122 4.16 -7.90 3.40
N GLY A 123 4.33 -6.93 4.28
CA GLY A 123 4.35 -7.06 5.74
C GLY A 123 5.67 -7.60 6.32
N SER A 124 6.65 -7.94 5.49
CA SER A 124 7.93 -8.51 5.93
C SER A 124 8.84 -7.47 6.60
N ILE A 125 9.90 -7.96 7.24
CA ILE A 125 10.93 -7.10 7.80
C ILE A 125 11.79 -6.44 6.72
N ASP A 126 12.03 -7.17 5.62
CA ASP A 126 12.70 -6.73 4.41
C ASP A 126 12.01 -5.49 3.84
N GLU A 127 10.68 -5.55 3.71
CA GLU A 127 9.87 -4.44 3.21
C GLU A 127 10.09 -3.20 4.07
N LYS A 128 10.01 -3.33 5.40
CA LYS A 128 10.18 -2.21 6.33
C LYS A 128 11.57 -1.58 6.23
N ILE A 129 12.62 -2.40 6.20
CA ILE A 129 14.01 -1.94 6.12
C ILE A 129 14.26 -1.23 4.78
N PHE A 130 13.85 -1.81 3.66
CA PHE A 130 14.06 -1.21 2.35
C PHE A 130 13.19 0.03 2.12
N LYS A 131 11.95 0.07 2.63
CA LYS A 131 11.11 1.27 2.61
C LYS A 131 11.77 2.43 3.36
N ALA A 132 12.31 2.16 4.56
CA ALA A 132 13.00 3.17 5.35
C ALA A 132 14.22 3.75 4.62
N ARG A 133 15.04 2.87 4.02
CA ARG A 133 16.20 3.30 3.25
C ARG A 133 15.84 4.05 1.96
N TRP A 134 14.80 3.61 1.27
CA TRP A 134 14.28 4.32 0.09
C TRP A 134 13.81 5.72 0.47
N LYS A 135 13.07 5.87 1.58
CA LYS A 135 12.64 7.16 2.11
C LYS A 135 13.82 8.08 2.46
N GLU A 136 14.84 7.56 3.13
CA GLU A 136 16.05 8.30 3.48
C GLU A 136 16.76 8.84 2.24
N LEU A 137 17.05 7.98 1.26
CA LEU A 137 17.74 8.36 0.03
C LEU A 137 16.90 9.29 -0.85
N ALA A 138 15.60 9.02 -0.99
CA ALA A 138 14.69 9.89 -1.75
C ALA A 138 14.66 11.30 -1.17
N ASN A 139 14.59 11.44 0.16
CA ASN A 139 14.63 12.74 0.83
C ASN A 139 15.98 13.45 0.61
N ALA A 140 17.09 12.72 0.68
CA ALA A 140 18.43 13.29 0.45
C ALA A 140 18.63 13.79 -1.00
N GLU A 141 18.03 13.10 -1.97
CA GLU A 141 18.12 13.45 -3.39
C GLU A 141 17.08 14.48 -3.83
N ALA A 142 16.03 14.73 -3.03
CA ALA A 142 14.83 15.45 -3.44
C ALA A 142 15.14 16.85 -4.01
N ILE A 143 15.91 17.65 -3.27
CA ILE A 143 16.25 19.03 -3.66
C ILE A 143 17.06 19.04 -4.97
N ALA A 144 18.06 18.17 -5.09
CA ALA A 144 18.91 18.10 -6.27
C ALA A 144 18.11 17.66 -7.51
N ARG A 145 17.23 16.68 -7.37
CA ARG A 145 16.36 16.21 -8.47
C ARG A 145 15.34 17.27 -8.87
N ALA A 146 14.74 17.95 -7.89
CA ALA A 146 13.80 19.04 -8.13
C ALA A 146 14.47 20.20 -8.89
N ALA A 147 15.71 20.56 -8.54
CA ALA A 147 16.45 21.63 -9.20
C ALA A 147 16.80 21.36 -10.67
N THR A 148 16.75 20.11 -11.11
CA THR A 148 17.02 19.70 -12.50
C THR A 148 15.75 19.35 -13.29
N CYS A 149 14.58 19.44 -12.67
CA CYS A 149 13.31 19.09 -13.27
C CYS A 149 12.61 20.35 -13.80
N TRP A 150 12.29 20.36 -15.10
CA TRP A 150 11.80 21.56 -15.78
C TRP A 150 10.44 21.40 -16.45
N THR A 151 9.90 20.18 -16.47
CA THR A 151 8.61 19.87 -17.12
C THR A 151 7.60 19.37 -16.12
N VAL A 152 6.31 19.63 -16.40
CA VAL A 152 5.19 19.12 -15.61
C VAL A 152 5.21 17.59 -15.57
N GLU A 153 5.50 16.93 -16.70
CA GLU A 153 5.53 15.48 -16.82
C GLU A 153 6.63 14.85 -15.95
N GLU A 154 7.86 15.38 -15.99
CA GLU A 154 8.95 14.91 -15.13
C GLU A 154 8.61 15.11 -13.65
N ALA A 155 8.03 16.25 -13.28
CA ALA A 155 7.66 16.53 -11.89
C ALA A 155 6.56 15.58 -11.39
N PHE A 156 5.61 15.22 -12.26
CA PHE A 156 4.58 14.24 -11.95
C PHE A 156 5.17 12.83 -11.77
N GLU A 157 6.10 12.41 -12.63
CA GLU A 157 6.81 11.13 -12.47
C GLU A 157 7.65 11.09 -11.18
N LEU A 158 8.32 12.19 -10.82
CA LEU A 158 9.04 12.32 -9.55
C LEU A 158 8.10 12.20 -8.36
N PHE A 159 6.95 12.88 -8.41
CA PHE A 159 5.93 12.82 -7.36
C PHE A 159 5.37 11.40 -7.19
N GLY A 160 4.91 10.76 -8.27
CA GLY A 160 4.36 9.40 -8.23
C GLY A 160 5.41 8.31 -7.96
N GLY A 161 6.68 8.61 -8.24
CA GLY A 161 7.82 7.73 -7.99
C GLY A 161 8.45 7.88 -6.59
N ALA A 162 8.00 8.84 -5.78
CA ALA A 162 8.51 9.06 -4.43
C ALA A 162 7.81 8.15 -3.40
N PRO A 163 8.50 7.78 -2.30
CA PRO A 163 7.86 7.01 -1.24
C PRO A 163 6.77 7.83 -0.55
N ASP A 164 5.65 7.19 -0.23
CA ASP A 164 4.53 7.84 0.44
C ASP A 164 4.92 8.46 1.79
N GLU A 165 4.28 9.59 2.08
CA GLU A 165 4.48 10.37 3.31
C GLU A 165 5.94 10.81 3.51
N SER A 166 6.70 10.96 2.41
CA SER A 166 8.08 11.43 2.43
C SER A 166 8.20 12.94 2.18
N ALA A 167 9.29 13.53 2.64
CA ALA A 167 9.60 14.91 2.32
C ALA A 167 9.82 15.07 0.80
N ALA A 168 10.44 14.08 0.16
CA ALA A 168 10.61 14.03 -1.29
C ALA A 168 9.27 14.11 -2.04
N GLN A 169 8.28 13.32 -1.63
CA GLN A 169 6.94 13.34 -2.24
C GLN A 169 6.30 14.73 -2.13
N ASN A 170 6.39 15.37 -0.97
CA ASN A 170 5.89 16.74 -0.79
C ASN A 170 6.62 17.77 -1.65
N ILE A 171 7.96 17.69 -1.72
CA ILE A 171 8.79 18.59 -2.55
C ILE A 171 8.39 18.45 -4.02
N PHE A 172 8.26 17.22 -4.53
CA PHE A 172 7.90 17.00 -5.92
C PHE A 172 6.45 17.35 -6.23
N LYS A 173 5.54 17.16 -5.27
CA LYS A 173 4.16 17.65 -5.40
C LYS A 173 4.11 19.16 -5.57
N MET A 174 4.82 19.91 -4.71
CA MET A 174 4.89 21.37 -4.81
C MET A 174 5.50 21.81 -6.13
N LEU A 175 6.61 21.17 -6.56
CA LEU A 175 7.22 21.47 -7.85
C LEU A 175 6.27 21.22 -9.03
N TRP A 176 5.54 20.10 -9.01
CA TRP A 176 4.55 19.78 -10.03
C TRP A 176 3.43 20.83 -10.09
N GLU A 177 2.91 21.25 -8.95
CA GLU A 177 1.90 22.31 -8.85
C GLU A 177 2.45 23.67 -9.34
N ASP A 178 3.70 24.01 -9.00
CA ASP A 178 4.35 25.25 -9.45
C ASP A 178 4.54 25.28 -10.97
N LEU A 179 5.07 24.19 -11.56
CA LEU A 179 5.25 24.07 -13.01
C LEU A 179 3.91 24.10 -13.75
N LEU A 180 2.88 23.43 -13.20
CA LEU A 180 1.52 23.50 -13.72
C LEU A 180 1.00 24.95 -13.74
N ASN A 181 1.20 25.70 -12.66
CA ASN A 181 0.79 27.11 -12.59
C ASN A 181 1.56 28.02 -13.55
N ILE A 182 2.83 27.71 -13.82
CA ILE A 182 3.66 28.45 -14.79
C ILE A 182 3.19 28.19 -16.22
N GLU A 183 2.91 26.93 -16.58
CA GLU A 183 2.54 26.56 -17.95
C GLU A 183 1.08 26.90 -18.29
N ALA A 184 0.18 26.83 -17.31
CA ALA A 184 -1.27 26.94 -17.53
C ALA A 184 -1.70 28.19 -18.31
N PRO A 185 -1.23 29.42 -18.01
CA PRO A 185 -1.61 30.61 -18.77
C PRO A 185 -1.28 30.49 -20.27
N SER A 186 -0.08 29.98 -20.60
CA SER A 186 0.36 29.83 -21.98
C SER A 186 -0.43 28.74 -22.72
N LYS A 187 -0.68 27.59 -22.07
CA LYS A 187 -1.51 26.50 -22.61
C LYS A 187 -2.96 26.94 -22.83
N ALA A 188 -3.52 27.74 -21.91
CA ALA A 188 -4.85 28.31 -22.06
C ALA A 188 -4.92 29.25 -23.28
N LEU A 189 -3.96 30.16 -23.42
CA LEU A 189 -3.90 31.08 -24.55
C LEU A 189 -3.71 30.36 -25.89
N ALA A 190 -2.99 29.24 -25.90
CA ALA A 190 -2.79 28.43 -27.10
C ALA A 190 -4.06 27.69 -27.57
N CYS A 191 -5.07 27.52 -26.70
CA CYS A 191 -6.35 26.93 -27.08
C CYS A 191 -7.08 27.85 -28.08
N GLN A 192 -7.48 27.28 -29.21
CA GLN A 192 -8.22 27.96 -30.26
C GLN A 192 -9.71 27.59 -30.26
N THR A 193 -10.07 26.47 -29.62
CA THR A 193 -11.45 25.96 -29.56
C THR A 193 -11.91 25.68 -28.13
N ALA A 194 -13.21 25.75 -27.90
CA ALA A 194 -13.80 25.38 -26.62
C ALA A 194 -13.47 23.91 -26.24
N GLU A 195 -13.41 23.00 -27.21
CA GLU A 195 -13.10 21.59 -26.96
C GLU A 195 -11.67 21.38 -26.42
N GLU A 196 -10.68 22.10 -26.96
CA GLU A 196 -9.30 22.05 -26.46
C GLU A 196 -9.20 22.56 -25.02
N ALA A 197 -9.83 23.70 -24.74
CA ALA A 197 -9.87 24.26 -23.39
C ALA A 197 -10.62 23.33 -22.41
N GLN A 198 -11.65 22.63 -22.87
CA GLN A 198 -12.40 21.67 -22.06
C GLN A 198 -11.55 20.47 -21.65
N LYS A 199 -10.72 19.94 -22.57
CA LYS A 199 -9.78 18.86 -22.25
C LYS A 199 -8.76 19.29 -21.18
N LEU A 200 -8.27 20.53 -21.24
CA LEU A 200 -7.37 21.06 -20.21
C LEU A 200 -8.09 21.26 -18.87
N TYR A 201 -9.31 21.78 -18.89
CA TYR A 201 -10.14 21.96 -17.68
C TYR A 201 -10.36 20.63 -16.93
N TYR A 202 -10.76 19.57 -17.63
CA TYR A 202 -11.01 18.27 -16.98
C TYR A 202 -9.76 17.55 -16.46
N ASN A 203 -8.58 17.89 -16.98
CA ASN A 203 -7.32 17.33 -16.54
C ASN A 203 -6.63 18.19 -15.45
N ALA A 204 -7.19 19.35 -15.12
CA ALA A 204 -6.65 20.20 -14.09
C ALA A 204 -6.91 19.61 -12.69
N PRO A 205 -6.00 19.81 -11.72
CA PRO A 205 -6.28 19.44 -10.34
C PRO A 205 -7.49 20.21 -9.79
N GLU A 206 -8.47 19.51 -9.24
CA GLU A 206 -9.70 20.09 -8.71
C GLU A 206 -9.41 21.15 -7.62
N GLY A 207 -10.09 22.29 -7.70
CA GLY A 207 -9.94 23.44 -6.82
C GLY A 207 -8.68 24.29 -7.06
N SER A 208 -7.81 23.91 -8.00
CA SER A 208 -6.54 24.60 -8.25
C SER A 208 -6.69 25.92 -9.01
N THR A 209 -5.64 26.75 -8.95
CA THR A 209 -5.54 27.96 -9.79
C THR A 209 -5.51 27.61 -11.27
N VAL A 210 -4.88 26.48 -11.64
CA VAL A 210 -4.85 25.96 -13.01
C VAL A 210 -6.24 25.63 -13.53
N GLU A 211 -7.07 24.97 -12.72
CA GLU A 211 -8.46 24.68 -13.08
C GLU A 211 -9.20 25.99 -13.38
N LYS A 212 -9.04 27.02 -12.54
CA LYS A 212 -9.68 28.33 -12.76
C LYS A 212 -9.22 28.99 -14.06
N ILE A 213 -7.93 28.92 -14.38
CA ILE A 213 -7.37 29.46 -15.64
C ILE A 213 -8.03 28.78 -16.84
N PHE A 214 -8.08 27.44 -16.85
CA PHE A 214 -8.67 26.70 -17.97
C PHE A 214 -10.19 26.85 -18.03
N LYS A 215 -10.88 26.97 -16.90
CA LYS A 215 -12.31 27.25 -16.84
C LYS A 215 -12.64 28.60 -17.48
N THR A 216 -11.93 29.66 -17.12
CA THR A 216 -12.12 30.99 -17.71
C THR A 216 -11.91 30.93 -19.22
N ARG A 217 -10.86 30.26 -19.68
CA ARG A 217 -10.59 30.13 -21.11
C ARG A 217 -11.66 29.33 -21.86
N LEU A 218 -12.17 28.27 -21.25
CA LEU A 218 -13.27 27.47 -21.77
C LEU A 218 -14.53 28.33 -21.93
N GLU A 219 -14.86 29.15 -20.93
CA GLU A 219 -16.01 30.06 -20.99
C GLU A 219 -15.84 31.10 -22.10
N GLU A 220 -14.68 31.75 -22.21
CA GLU A 220 -14.38 32.71 -23.29
C GLU A 220 -14.59 32.12 -24.68
N LEU A 221 -13.97 30.96 -24.96
CA LEU A 221 -14.03 30.31 -26.26
C LEU A 221 -15.45 29.80 -26.55
N SER A 222 -16.12 29.21 -25.57
CA SER A 222 -17.51 28.75 -25.72
C SER A 222 -18.44 29.91 -26.06
N ASN A 223 -18.27 31.06 -25.40
CA ASN A 223 -19.08 32.25 -25.63
C ASN A 223 -18.82 32.87 -27.01
N ALA A 224 -17.54 32.93 -27.42
CA ALA A 224 -17.16 33.40 -28.75
C ALA A 224 -17.74 32.50 -29.85
N GLU A 225 -17.63 31.18 -29.69
CA GLU A 225 -18.22 30.21 -30.61
C GLU A 225 -19.75 30.33 -30.66
N ALA A 226 -20.42 30.48 -29.51
CA ALA A 226 -21.86 30.65 -29.45
C ALA A 226 -22.36 31.91 -30.15
N SER A 227 -21.62 33.02 -30.00
CA SER A 227 -21.93 34.29 -30.67
C SER A 227 -21.89 34.20 -32.20
N VAL A 228 -21.08 33.27 -32.74
CA VAL A 228 -20.99 33.02 -34.19
C VAL A 228 -22.00 31.95 -34.64
N LYS A 229 -22.10 30.84 -33.91
CA LYS A 229 -22.89 29.67 -34.29
C LYS A 229 -24.39 29.86 -34.07
N ALA A 230 -24.81 30.54 -32.99
CA ALA A 230 -26.23 30.68 -32.68
C ALA A 230 -27.01 31.46 -33.76
N PRO A 231 -26.55 32.62 -34.26
CA PRO A 231 -27.24 33.32 -35.35
C PRO A 231 -27.30 32.53 -36.67
N ALA A 232 -26.34 31.63 -36.88
CA ALA A 232 -26.26 30.79 -38.09
C ALA A 232 -27.26 29.63 -38.08
N CYS A 233 -27.78 29.22 -36.92
CA CYS A 233 -28.77 28.17 -36.80
C CYS A 233 -30.05 28.53 -37.56
N ARG A 234 -30.52 27.59 -38.39
CA ARG A 234 -31.75 27.70 -39.20
C ARG A 234 -32.89 26.85 -38.64
N THR A 235 -32.57 25.83 -37.84
CA THR A 235 -33.58 24.95 -37.22
C THR A 235 -33.44 24.90 -35.71
N ALA A 236 -34.55 24.57 -35.03
CA ALA A 236 -34.57 24.37 -33.59
C ALA A 236 -33.63 23.22 -33.15
N GLU A 237 -33.54 22.16 -33.96
CA GLU A 237 -32.70 21.00 -33.64
C GLU A 237 -31.21 21.34 -33.67
N GLU A 238 -30.75 22.12 -34.65
CA GLU A 238 -29.35 22.62 -34.71
C GLU A 238 -28.97 23.41 -33.44
N ALA A 239 -29.86 24.31 -33.00
CA ALA A 239 -29.61 25.10 -31.79
C ALA A 239 -29.64 24.23 -30.52
N ARG A 240 -30.50 23.19 -30.49
CA ARG A 240 -30.58 22.23 -29.37
C ARG A 240 -29.32 21.38 -29.26
N GLU A 241 -28.78 20.89 -30.37
CA GLU A 241 -27.52 20.14 -30.38
C GLU A 241 -26.38 20.98 -29.79
N LEU A 242 -26.26 22.24 -30.23
CA LEU A 242 -25.26 23.17 -29.70
C LEU A 242 -25.47 23.46 -28.20
N TYR A 243 -26.72 23.67 -27.77
CA TYR A 243 -27.07 23.79 -26.35
C TYR A 243 -26.61 22.59 -25.51
N ASN A 244 -26.79 21.37 -26.02
CA ASN A 244 -26.40 20.14 -25.32
C ASN A 244 -24.88 20.01 -25.18
N THR A 245 -24.13 20.49 -26.16
CA THR A 245 -22.66 20.47 -26.15
C THR A 245 -22.02 21.62 -25.36
N ALA A 246 -22.74 22.72 -25.16
CA ALA A 246 -22.22 23.87 -24.43
C ALA A 246 -21.98 23.54 -22.94
N PRO A 247 -20.92 24.08 -22.32
CA PRO A 247 -20.62 23.83 -20.92
C PRO A 247 -21.80 24.19 -19.99
N ASN A 248 -22.09 23.34 -19.02
CA ASN A 248 -23.18 23.57 -18.07
C ASN A 248 -22.96 24.86 -17.28
N GLY A 249 -23.99 25.69 -17.18
CA GLY A 249 -23.94 26.98 -16.48
C GLY A 249 -23.13 28.08 -17.19
N SER A 250 -22.76 27.88 -18.47
CA SER A 250 -22.07 28.90 -19.27
C SER A 250 -23.06 29.85 -19.97
N THR A 251 -22.63 31.08 -20.23
CA THR A 251 -23.38 32.03 -21.07
C THR A 251 -23.62 31.49 -22.48
N ALA A 252 -22.68 30.72 -23.04
CA ALA A 252 -22.85 30.04 -24.32
C ALA A 252 -24.09 29.14 -24.34
N LYS A 253 -24.33 28.41 -23.25
CA LYS A 253 -25.51 27.57 -23.10
C LYS A 253 -26.79 28.39 -23.08
N GLU A 254 -26.81 29.52 -22.37
CA GLU A 254 -27.93 30.46 -22.38
C GLU A 254 -28.19 31.06 -23.78
N ILE A 255 -27.14 31.40 -24.53
CA ILE A 255 -27.24 31.91 -25.91
C ILE A 255 -27.90 30.87 -26.82
N PHE A 256 -27.43 29.61 -26.76
CA PHE A 256 -28.01 28.53 -27.56
C PHE A 256 -29.42 28.18 -27.12
N GLU A 257 -29.73 28.22 -25.81
CA GLU A 257 -31.08 28.02 -25.29
C GLU A 257 -32.05 29.05 -25.84
N LYS A 258 -31.68 30.33 -25.77
CA LYS A 258 -32.50 31.41 -26.30
C LYS A 258 -32.77 31.21 -27.79
N ARG A 259 -31.72 30.91 -28.57
CA ARG A 259 -31.85 30.69 -30.01
C ARG A 259 -32.71 29.46 -30.34
N TRP A 260 -32.57 28.39 -29.56
CA TRP A 260 -33.38 27.19 -29.69
C TRP A 260 -34.86 27.50 -29.49
N MET A 261 -35.21 28.23 -28.42
CA MET A 261 -36.59 28.62 -28.15
C MET A 261 -37.17 29.55 -29.22
N GLU A 262 -36.38 30.51 -29.72
CA GLU A 262 -36.78 31.38 -30.84
C GLU A 262 -37.15 30.57 -32.10
N LEU A 263 -36.30 29.62 -32.50
CA LEU A 263 -36.52 28.81 -33.70
C LEU A 263 -37.63 27.77 -33.52
N PHE A 264 -37.77 27.22 -32.30
CA PHE A 264 -38.83 26.29 -31.96
C PHE A 264 -40.21 26.94 -32.09
N LEU A 265 -40.36 28.17 -31.56
CA LEU A 265 -41.60 28.94 -31.64
C LEU A 265 -41.88 29.50 -33.04
N ALA A 266 -40.85 29.75 -33.85
CA ALA A 266 -41.02 30.23 -35.22
C ALA A 266 -41.40 29.13 -36.22
N GLY A 267 -41.12 27.86 -35.89
CA GLY A 267 -41.45 26.69 -36.71
C GLY A 267 -42.77 26.01 -36.34
N SER A 268 -43.46 26.47 -35.29
CA SER A 268 -44.77 26.01 -34.81
C SER A 268 -45.89 26.92 -35.27
#